data_AF-A0A7C5IEG5-F1
#
_entry.id   AF-A0A7C5IEG5-F1
#
_cell.length_a   1.000
_cell.length_b   1.000
_cell.length_c   1.000
_cell.angle_alpha   90.00
_cell.angle_beta   90.00
_cell.angle_gamma   90.00
#
_symmetry.space_group_name_H-M   'P 1'
#
loop_
_entity.id
_entity.type
_entity.pdbx_description
1 polymer ?
#
loop_
_entity_poly.entity_id
_entity_poly.type
_entity_poly.pdbx_seq_one_letter_code
_entity_poly.pdbx_strand_id
1 'polypeptide(L)'
;MADFYQTGMVTTLHRLKQNDSIRLERELYEISRRKGIALILPALYQEFESPVMKRMVEELARVNYLRRIVVALGRADAGQYEKARASFVNFNCPVT
;
A
#
# COMPACT_ATOMS: atom_id res chain seq x y z
N MET A 1 39.21 14.51 -1.22
CA MET A 1 37.94 14.21 -0.54
C MET A 1 37.48 12.86 -1.09
N ALA A 2 37.96 11.72 -0.60
CA ALA A 2 37.81 11.24 0.78
C ALA A 2 36.37 11.47 1.25
N ASP A 3 35.60 10.36 1.28
CA ASP A 3 34.41 10.10 2.10
C ASP A 3 33.12 9.69 1.37
N PHE A 4 33.25 8.70 0.48
CA PHE A 4 32.16 7.73 0.25
C PHE A 4 32.60 6.32 0.66
N TYR A 5 33.01 6.18 1.92
CA TYR A 5 33.07 4.88 2.59
C TYR A 5 31.66 4.60 3.13
N GLN A 6 30.78 4.06 2.30
CA GLN A 6 29.52 3.48 2.77
C GLN A 6 29.81 2.08 3.32
N THR A 7 30.11 2.02 4.61
CA THR A 7 30.20 0.77 5.36
C THR A 7 28.79 0.21 5.55
N GLY A 8 28.44 -0.80 4.75
CA GLY A 8 27.22 -1.58 4.94
C GLY A 8 26.85 -2.34 3.67
N MET A 9 26.78 -3.66 3.75
CA MET A 9 26.26 -4.50 2.67
C MET A 9 24.87 -3.99 2.29
N VAL A 10 24.67 -3.50 1.06
CA VAL A 10 23.32 -3.26 0.52
C VAL A 10 22.71 -4.65 0.34
N THR A 11 22.07 -5.16 1.39
CA THR A 11 21.68 -6.58 1.49
C THR A 11 20.62 -6.98 0.46
N THR A 12 19.96 -6.01 -0.16
CA THR A 12 18.89 -6.25 -1.13
C THR A 12 18.72 -5.04 -2.05
N LEU A 13 19.40 -5.04 -3.19
CA LEU A 13 18.84 -4.38 -4.37
C LEU A 13 17.68 -5.27 -4.83
N HIS A 14 16.45 -4.87 -4.52
CA HIS A 14 15.28 -5.57 -5.05
C HIS A 14 15.44 -5.63 -6.57
N ARG A 15 15.43 -6.86 -7.13
CA ARG A 15 15.61 -7.10 -8.56
C ARG A 15 14.32 -6.73 -9.31
N LEU A 16 13.91 -5.48 -9.18
CA LEU A 16 12.79 -4.85 -9.89
C LEU A 16 13.26 -4.60 -11.32
N LYS A 17 13.15 -5.61 -12.17
CA LYS A 17 13.41 -5.45 -13.60
C LYS A 17 12.28 -4.68 -14.25
N GLN A 18 12.54 -4.04 -15.38
CA GLN A 18 11.46 -3.54 -16.23
C GLN A 18 10.49 -4.69 -16.56
N ASN A 19 9.18 -4.41 -16.47
CA ASN A 19 8.08 -5.33 -16.78
C ASN A 19 7.89 -6.54 -15.83
N ASP A 20 8.47 -6.52 -14.63
CA ASP A 20 8.30 -7.61 -13.64
C ASP A 20 6.97 -7.55 -12.86
N SER A 21 6.11 -6.54 -13.08
CA SER A 21 4.87 -6.35 -12.31
C SER A 21 3.93 -7.56 -12.40
N ILE A 22 3.71 -8.11 -13.60
CA ILE A 22 2.85 -9.30 -13.80
C ILE A 22 3.40 -10.51 -13.02
N ARG A 23 4.73 -10.69 -13.04
CA ARG A 23 5.39 -11.77 -12.31
C ARG A 23 5.19 -11.61 -10.81
N LEU A 24 5.41 -10.40 -10.28
CA LEU A 24 5.25 -10.07 -8.87
C LEU A 24 3.79 -10.22 -8.42
N GLU A 25 2.82 -9.76 -9.21
CA GLU A 25 1.39 -9.91 -8.90
C GLU A 25 0.97 -11.38 -8.84
N ARG A 26 1.45 -12.22 -9.78
CA ARG A 26 1.22 -13.68 -9.73
C ARG A 26 1.82 -14.30 -8.47
N GLU A 27 3.03 -13.89 -8.09
CA GLU A 27 3.69 -14.38 -6.88
C GLU A 27 2.92 -13.99 -5.61
N LEU A 28 2.49 -12.71 -5.51
CA LEU A 28 1.65 -12.23 -4.41
C LEU A 28 0.31 -12.96 -4.36
N TYR A 29 -0.30 -13.25 -5.52
CA TYR A 29 -1.54 -14.02 -5.59
C TYR A 29 -1.36 -15.46 -5.09
N GLU A 30 -0.29 -16.15 -5.49
CA GLU A 30 -0.01 -17.50 -5.00
C GLU A 30 0.32 -17.53 -3.50
N ILE A 31 1.01 -16.50 -3.00
CA ILE A 31 1.24 -16.32 -1.56
C ILE A 31 -0.09 -16.12 -0.83
N SER A 32 -0.97 -15.25 -1.34
CA SER A 32 -2.24 -14.90 -0.70
C SER A 32 -3.17 -16.11 -0.53
N ARG A 33 -3.11 -17.06 -1.47
CA ARG A 33 -3.85 -18.34 -1.41
C ARG A 33 -3.40 -19.23 -0.26
N ARG A 34 -2.14 -19.15 0.16
CA ARG A 34 -1.58 -19.95 1.27
C ARG A 34 -1.61 -19.21 2.60
N LYS A 35 -1.35 -17.90 2.57
CA LYS A 35 -1.29 -17.01 3.74
C LYS A 35 -1.90 -15.66 3.37
N GLY A 36 -2.88 -15.19 4.14
CA GLY A 36 -3.49 -13.88 3.90
C GLY A 36 -2.47 -12.75 3.96
N ILE A 37 -2.52 -11.84 2.98
CA ILE A 37 -1.71 -10.62 2.95
C ILE A 37 -2.53 -9.48 3.53
N ALA A 38 -1.96 -8.73 4.47
CA ALA A 38 -2.56 -7.52 5.01
C ALA A 38 -1.69 -6.31 4.65
N LEU A 39 -2.34 -5.22 4.23
CA LEU A 39 -1.69 -3.92 4.04
C LEU A 39 -1.95 -3.04 5.26
N ILE A 40 -0.90 -2.44 5.80
CA ILE A 40 -1.02 -1.36 6.78
C ILE A 40 -0.74 -0.06 6.03
N LEU A 41 -1.69 0.86 6.04
CA LEU A 41 -1.61 2.16 5.37
C LEU A 41 -1.66 3.28 6.42
N PRO A 42 -0.49 3.76 6.88
CA PRO A 42 -0.40 5.00 7.64
C PRO A 42 -0.63 6.18 6.70
N ALA A 43 -1.58 7.06 7.05
CA ALA A 43 -1.89 8.24 6.25
C ALA A 43 -2.46 9.37 7.11
N LEU A 44 -2.21 10.62 6.72
CA LEU A 44 -2.86 11.81 7.23
C LEU A 44 -4.13 12.09 6.42
N TYR A 45 -5.17 12.67 7.05
CA TYR A 45 -6.39 13.03 6.31
C TYR A 45 -6.13 13.97 5.12
N GLN A 46 -5.19 14.91 5.25
CA GLN A 46 -4.83 15.84 4.17
C GLN A 46 -4.36 15.11 2.90
N GLU A 47 -3.79 13.91 3.02
CA GLU A 47 -3.36 13.12 1.87
C GLU A 47 -4.56 12.59 1.08
N PHE A 48 -5.69 12.28 1.72
CA PHE A 48 -6.93 11.82 1.06
C PHE A 48 -7.57 12.87 0.15
N GLU A 49 -7.27 14.14 0.37
CA GLU A 49 -7.71 15.22 -0.51
C GLU A 49 -6.83 15.33 -1.76
N SER A 50 -5.61 14.78 -1.70
CA SER A 50 -4.66 14.81 -2.81
C SER A 50 -5.08 13.89 -3.97
N PRO A 51 -4.78 14.27 -5.23
CA PRO A 51 -4.98 13.41 -6.39
C PRO A 51 -4.20 12.10 -6.32
N VAL A 52 -3.06 12.09 -5.61
CA VAL A 52 -2.17 10.92 -5.50
C VAL A 52 -2.83 9.83 -4.67
N MET A 53 -3.35 10.18 -3.48
CA MET A 53 -4.03 9.20 -2.62
C MET A 53 -5.26 8.61 -3.30
N LYS A 54 -6.04 9.44 -4.01
CA LYS A 54 -7.21 8.97 -4.78
C LYS A 54 -6.82 7.91 -5.80
N ARG A 55 -5.77 8.15 -6.58
CA ARG A 55 -5.23 7.15 -7.52
C ARG A 55 -4.72 5.90 -6.82
N MET A 56 -4.03 6.02 -5.69
CA MET A 56 -3.56 4.84 -4.94
C MET A 56 -4.74 3.99 -4.45
N VAL A 57 -5.78 4.60 -3.90
CA VAL A 57 -7.00 3.91 -3.44
C VAL A 57 -7.69 3.21 -4.61
N GLU A 58 -7.78 3.85 -5.78
CA GLU A 58 -8.32 3.24 -7.00
C GLU A 58 -7.52 2.01 -7.46
N GLU A 59 -6.19 2.07 -7.43
CA GLU A 59 -5.35 0.90 -7.78
C GLU A 59 -5.46 -0.20 -6.72
N LEU A 60 -5.51 0.14 -5.43
CA LEU A 60 -5.70 -0.83 -4.34
C LEU A 60 -7.08 -1.51 -4.39
N ALA A 61 -8.11 -0.85 -4.93
CA ALA A 61 -9.42 -1.48 -5.12
C ALA A 61 -9.40 -2.60 -6.19
N ARG A 62 -8.42 -2.59 -7.11
CA ARG A 62 -8.31 -3.56 -8.21
C ARG A 62 -7.51 -4.82 -7.85
N VAL A 63 -6.73 -4.79 -6.78
CA VAL A 63 -5.86 -5.92 -6.43
C VAL A 63 -6.61 -7.03 -5.69
N ASN A 64 -6.36 -8.28 -6.08
CA ASN A 64 -7.09 -9.44 -5.57
C ASN A 64 -6.27 -10.33 -4.61
N TYR A 65 -5.07 -9.88 -4.23
CA TYR A 65 -4.20 -10.62 -3.30
C TYR A 65 -4.22 -10.06 -1.87
N LEU A 66 -4.83 -8.90 -1.63
CA LEU A 66 -5.00 -8.34 -0.28
C LEU A 66 -6.25 -8.93 0.39
N ARG A 67 -6.07 -9.41 1.62
CA ARG A 67 -7.15 -9.98 2.44
C ARG A 67 -7.67 -9.01 3.49
N ARG A 68 -6.90 -7.98 3.83
CA ARG A 68 -7.29 -6.91 4.75
C ARG A 68 -6.44 -5.68 4.51
N ILE A 69 -7.03 -4.51 4.71
CA ILE A 69 -6.32 -3.24 4.79
C ILE A 69 -6.60 -2.63 6.17
N VAL A 70 -5.56 -2.13 6.83
CA VAL A 70 -5.66 -1.39 8.09
C VAL A 70 -5.18 0.03 7.83
N VAL A 71 -6.05 1.01 8.00
CA VAL A 71 -5.76 2.42 7.74
C VAL A 71 -5.53 3.13 9.07
N ALA A 72 -4.27 3.47 9.35
CA ALA A 72 -3.93 4.28 10.50
C ALA A 72 -4.05 5.76 10.12
N LEU A 73 -5.25 6.33 10.30
CA LEU A 73 -5.56 7.71 9.96
C LEU A 73 -5.10 8.69 11.05
N GLY A 74 -4.21 9.61 10.68
CA GLY A 74 -3.71 10.67 11.55
C GLY A 74 -4.34 12.02 11.26
N ARG A 75 -4.41 12.87 12.31
CA ARG A 75 -4.84 14.28 12.24
C ARG A 75 -6.19 14.46 11.54
N ALA A 76 -7.16 13.64 11.93
CA ALA A 76 -8.53 13.69 11.42
C ALA A 76 -9.51 13.98 12.56
N ASP A 77 -10.49 14.83 12.31
CA ASP A 77 -11.70 14.90 13.12
C ASP A 77 -12.70 13.78 12.74
N ALA A 78 -13.82 13.68 13.46
CA ALA A 78 -14.82 12.64 13.21
C ALA A 78 -15.46 12.71 11.81
N GLY A 79 -15.70 13.92 11.28
CA GLY A 79 -16.26 14.08 9.93
C GLY A 79 -15.24 13.73 8.85
N GLN A 80 -13.97 14.08 9.08
CA GLN A 80 -12.84 13.72 8.24
C GLN A 80 -12.59 12.21 8.22
N TYR A 81 -12.74 11.54 9.38
CA TYR A 81 -12.69 10.08 9.47
C TYR A 81 -13.74 9.42 8.58
N GLU A 82 -15.01 9.85 8.67
CA GLU A 82 -16.07 9.26 7.83
C GLU A 82 -15.83 9.50 6.34
N LYS A 83 -15.33 10.67 5.95
CA LYS A 83 -14.94 10.96 4.56
C LYS A 83 -13.81 10.05 4.08
N ALA A 84 -12.78 9.86 4.89
CA ALA A 84 -11.67 8.96 4.56
C ALA A 84 -12.18 7.51 4.44
N ARG A 85 -13.01 7.06 5.38
CA ARG A 85 -13.65 5.73 5.38
C ARG A 85 -14.52 5.51 4.14
N ALA A 86 -15.28 6.52 3.71
CA ALA A 86 -16.09 6.47 2.50
C ALA A 86 -15.26 6.25 1.22
N SER A 87 -13.96 6.57 1.24
CA SER A 87 -13.06 6.34 0.10
C SER A 87 -12.81 4.84 -0.18
N PHE A 88 -13.10 3.96 0.78
CA PHE A 88 -12.80 2.53 0.71
C PHE A 88 -14.04 1.63 0.53
N VAL A 89 -15.21 2.18 0.20
CA VAL A 89 -16.48 1.42 0.14
C VAL A 89 -16.47 0.31 -0.92
N ASN A 90 -15.74 0.49 -2.03
CA ASN A 90 -15.75 -0.43 -3.16
C ASN A 90 -14.64 -1.51 -3.10
N PHE A 91 -14.14 -1.82 -1.90
CA PHE A 91 -13.02 -2.76 -1.75
C PHE A 91 -13.50 -4.21 -1.62
N ASN A 92 -12.80 -5.12 -2.30
CA ASN A 92 -13.06 -6.56 -2.24
C ASN A 92 -12.62 -7.22 -0.92
N CYS A 93 -12.02 -6.46 -0.01
CA CYS A 93 -11.55 -6.94 1.28
C CYS A 93 -11.90 -5.93 2.39
N PRO A 94 -12.03 -6.38 3.65
CA PRO A 94 -12.33 -5.49 4.76
C PRO A 94 -11.22 -4.45 4.95
N VAL A 95 -11.64 -3.19 5.08
CA VAL A 95 -10.79 -2.05 5.46
C VAL A 95 -11.19 -1.61 6.86
N THR A 96 -10.21 -1.51 7.77
CA THR A 96 -10.41 -1.17 9.18
C THR A 96 -9.59 0.05 9.56
#